data_AF-A0A4S0JAA2-F1
#
_entry.id   AF-A0A4S0JAA2-F1
#
_cell.length_a   1.000
_cell.length_b   1.000
_cell.length_c   1.000
_cell.angle_alpha   90.00
_cell.angle_beta   90.00
_cell.angle_gamma   90.00
#
_symmetry.space_group_name_H-M   'P 1'
#
loop_
_entity.id
_entity.type
_entity.pdbx_description
1 polymer ?
#
loop_
_entity_poly.entity_id
_entity_poly.type
_entity_poly.pdbx_seq_one_letter_code
_entity_poly.pdbx_strand_id
1 'polypeptide(L)' 'MSLPASASSDATRWKPIASWALKIVFAVAFFGAAAMKLYGPPPMVAEFDAVGLGQWFRYFTAILEIGGAILLL' A
#
# COMPACT_ATOMS: atom_id res chain seq x y z
N MET A 1 47.94 20.09 -17.88
CA MET A 1 46.54 20.54 -17.68
C MET A 1 45.64 19.33 -17.93
N SER A 2 45.41 18.48 -16.92
CA SER A 2 44.61 17.25 -17.03
C SER A 2 43.24 17.48 -16.40
N LEU A 3 42.16 17.28 -17.17
CA LEU A 3 40.79 17.32 -16.65
C LEU A 3 40.54 16.07 -15.79
N PRO A 4 39.98 16.18 -14.58
CA PRO A 4 39.51 15.00 -13.86
C PRO A 4 38.30 14.42 -14.61
N ALA A 5 38.37 13.12 -14.91
CA ALA A 5 37.22 12.37 -15.41
C ALA A 5 36.10 12.42 -14.37
N SER A 6 34.91 12.90 -14.77
CA SER A 6 33.70 12.73 -13.95
C SER A 6 33.45 11.24 -13.77
N ALA A 7 33.71 10.74 -12.57
CA ALA A 7 33.23 9.43 -12.16
C ALA A 7 31.70 9.46 -12.21
N SER A 8 31.11 8.88 -13.25
CA SER A 8 29.69 8.60 -13.29
C SER A 8 29.40 7.59 -12.19
N SER A 9 28.77 8.06 -11.11
CA SER A 9 28.26 7.20 -10.05
C SER A 9 27.20 6.27 -10.65
N ASP A 10 27.56 5.03 -10.97
CA ASP A 10 26.62 3.91 -11.12
C ASP A 10 25.99 3.57 -9.77
N ALA A 11 25.34 4.56 -9.15
CA ALA A 11 24.50 4.39 -7.99
C ALA A 11 23.21 3.68 -8.46
N THR A 12 23.34 2.40 -8.80
CA THR A 12 22.36 1.37 -8.48
C THR A 12 20.93 1.68 -8.92
N ARG A 13 20.65 1.61 -10.23
CA ARG A 13 19.29 1.78 -10.78
C ARG A 13 18.27 0.77 -10.25
N TRP A 14 18.68 -0.29 -9.54
CA TRP A 14 17.76 -1.30 -8.99
C TRP A 14 17.04 -0.87 -7.71
N LYS A 15 17.63 -0.02 -6.87
CA LYS A 15 17.00 0.44 -5.62
C LYS A 15 15.67 1.17 -5.85
N PRO A 16 15.57 2.17 -6.75
CA PRO A 16 14.30 2.84 -7.02
C PRO A 16 13.28 1.93 -7.70
N ILE A 17 13.72 0.98 -8.53
CA ILE A 17 12.82 0.01 -9.18
C ILE A 17 12.22 -0.94 -8.14
N ALA A 18 13.06 -1.50 -7.26
CA ALA A 18 12.63 -2.38 -6.19
C ALA A 18 11.68 -1.69 -5.22
N SER A 19 11.95 -0.43 -4.84
CA SER A 19 11.05 0.32 -3.97
C SER A 19 9.72 0.60 -4.65
N TRP A 20 9.69 1.00 -5.92
CA TRP A 20 8.45 1.21 -6.66
C TRP A 20 7.64 -0.07 -6.83
N ALA A 21 8.29 -1.20 -7.13
CA ALA A 21 7.63 -2.50 -7.21
C ALA A 21 6.94 -2.84 -5.89
N LEU A 22 7.63 -2.65 -4.75
CA LEU A 22 7.08 -2.90 -3.43
C LEU A 22 5.90 -1.96 -3.10
N LYS A 23 6.03 -0.67 -3.43
CA LYS A 23 4.98 0.34 -3.27
C LYS A 23 3.71 -0.07 -4.03
N ILE A 24 3.82 -0.47 -5.30
CA ILE A 24 2.68 -0.94 -6.09
C ILE A 24 2.05 -2.18 -5.47
N VAL A 25 2.84 -3.19 -5.11
CA VAL A 25 2.33 -4.44 -4.54
C VAL A 25 1.52 -4.16 -3.27
N PHE A 26 2.04 -3.35 -2.35
CA PHE A 26 1.32 -2.99 -1.14
C PHE A 26 0.12 -2.08 -1.39
N ALA A 27 0.23 -1.11 -2.30
CA ALA A 27 -0.90 -0.25 -2.67
C ALA A 27 -2.06 -1.07 -3.25
N VAL A 28 -1.79 -2.04 -4.12
CA VAL A 28 -2.81 -2.97 -4.66
C VAL A 28 -3.39 -3.85 -3.56
N ALA A 29 -2.56 -4.39 -2.65
CA ALA A 29 -3.04 -5.20 -1.55
C ALA A 29 -3.97 -4.40 -0.61
N PHE A 30 -3.59 -3.18 -0.25
CA PHE A 30 -4.37 -2.30 0.61
C PHE A 30 -5.67 -1.87 -0.07
N PHE A 31 -5.62 -1.50 -1.35
CA PHE A 31 -6.80 -1.13 -2.10
C PHE A 31 -7.77 -2.33 -2.27
N GLY A 32 -7.25 -3.53 -2.53
CA GLY A 32 -8.05 -4.75 -2.59
C GLY A 32 -8.69 -5.11 -1.25
N ALA A 33 -7.95 -4.99 -0.15
CA ALA A 33 -8.47 -5.17 1.20
C ALA A 33 -9.59 -4.17 1.53
N ALA A 34 -9.39 -2.89 1.18
CA ALA A 34 -10.39 -1.85 1.36
C ALA A 34 -11.64 -2.12 0.51
N ALA A 35 -11.47 -2.51 -0.76
CA ALA A 35 -12.58 -2.83 -1.64
C ALA A 35 -13.43 -3.98 -1.09
N MET A 36 -12.79 -5.03 -0.57
CA MET A 36 -13.49 -6.14 0.08
C MET A 36 -14.22 -5.70 1.35
N LYS A 37 -13.61 -4.81 2.14
CA LYS A 37 -14.29 -4.20 3.29
C LYS A 37 -15.45 -3.35 2.85
N LEU A 38 -15.37 -2.53 1.81
CA LEU A 38 -16.49 -1.69 1.36
C LEU A 38 -17.62 -2.51 0.72
N TYR A 39 -17.27 -3.52 -0.08
CA TYR A 39 -18.23 -4.44 -0.70
C TYR A 39 -19.02 -5.22 0.36
N GLY A 40 -18.34 -5.67 1.42
CA GLY A 40 -18.96 -6.28 2.59
C GLY A 40 -19.68 -7.61 2.29
N PRO A 41 -18.98 -8.63 1.74
CA PRO A 41 -19.58 -9.95 1.62
C PRO A 41 -19.87 -10.53 3.02
N PRO A 42 -20.85 -11.45 3.18
CA PRO A 42 -21.27 -11.93 4.50
C PRO A 42 -20.13 -12.44 5.41
N PRO A 43 -19.12 -13.18 4.91
CA PRO A 43 -17.98 -13.59 5.74
C PRO A 43 -17.19 -12.40 6.32
N MET A 44 -16.94 -11.36 5.52
CA MET A 44 -16.24 -10.15 5.95
C MET A 44 -17.04 -9.40 7.02
N VAL A 45 -18.34 -9.25 6.81
CA VAL A 45 -19.22 -8.57 7.78
C VAL A 45 -19.19 -9.31 9.12
N ALA A 46 -19.26 -10.65 9.09
CA ALA A 46 -19.21 -11.51 10.27
C ALA A 46 -17.86 -11.42 11.02
N GLU A 47 -16.73 -11.32 10.30
CA GLU A 47 -15.41 -11.12 10.92
C GLU A 47 -15.38 -9.82 11.74
N PHE A 48 -15.91 -8.73 11.19
CA PHE A 48 -15.98 -7.44 11.90
C PHE A 48 -17.01 -7.42 13.03
N ASP A 49 -18.11 -8.16 12.91
CA ASP A 49 -19.06 -8.33 14.01
C ASP A 49 -18.44 -9.14 15.17
N ALA A 50 -17.62 -10.14 14.87
CA ALA A 50 -16.90 -10.93 15.87
C ALA A 50 -15.90 -10.10 16.70
N VAL A 51 -15.38 -8.99 16.14
CA VAL A 51 -14.54 -8.02 16.88
C VAL A 51 -15.34 -7.27 17.95
N GLY A 52 -16.67 -7.15 17.81
CA GLY A 52 -17.56 -6.56 18.82
C GLY A 52 -17.63 -5.03 18.81
N LEU A 53 -16.92 -4.36 17.90
CA LEU A 53 -16.96 -2.89 17.72
C LEU A 53 -18.06 -2.43 16.76
N GLY A 54 -18.68 -3.37 16.03
CA GLY A 54 -19.71 -3.11 15.02
C GLY A 54 -19.16 -2.64 13.67
N GLN A 55 -20.08 -2.43 12.72
CA GLN A 55 -19.73 -2.23 11.30
C GLN A 55 -19.04 -0.89 10.99
N TRP A 56 -19.15 0.13 11.85
CA TRP A 56 -18.43 1.40 11.64
C TRP A 56 -16.91 1.17 11.63
N PHE A 57 -16.40 0.21 12.41
CA PHE A 57 -14.99 -0.15 12.46
C PHE A 57 -14.49 -0.74 11.13
N ARG A 58 -15.34 -1.49 10.42
CA ARG A 58 -15.05 -1.96 9.05
C ARG A 58 -14.85 -0.79 8.08
N TYR A 59 -15.74 0.19 8.11
CA TYR A 59 -15.61 1.36 7.23
C TYR A 59 -14.41 2.24 7.61
N PHE A 60 -14.15 2.41 8.91
CA PHE A 60 -12.99 3.14 9.39
C PHE A 60 -11.68 2.51 8.89
N THR A 61 -11.52 1.20 9.02
CA THR A 61 -10.34 0.49 8.52
C THR A 61 -10.23 0.55 7.00
N ALA A 62 -11.34 0.46 6.26
CA ALA A 62 -11.33 0.65 4.81
C ALA A 62 -10.81 2.04 4.38
N ILE A 63 -11.18 3.10 5.12
CA ILE A 63 -10.68 4.46 4.86
C ILE A 63 -9.17 4.54 5.13
N LEU A 64 -8.69 3.94 6.23
CA LEU A 64 -7.26 3.91 6.53
C LEU A 64 -6.46 3.14 5.47
N GLU A 65 -6.99 2.03 4.97
CA GLU A 65 -6.36 1.24 3.91
C GLU A 65 -6.29 2.01 2.59
N ILE A 66 -7.35 2.72 2.20
CA ILE A 66 -7.33 3.61 1.03
C ILE A 66 -6.31 4.73 1.22
N GLY A 67 -6.31 5.39 2.38
CA GLY A 67 -5.33 6.43 2.71
C GLY A 67 -3.90 5.90 2.65
N GLY A 68 -3.65 4.72 3.19
CA GLY A 68 -2.36 4.03 3.13
C GLY A 68 -1.94 3.68 1.69
N ALA A 69 -2.85 3.18 0.86
CA ALA A 69 -2.57 2.89 -0.54
C ALA A 69 -2.20 4.15 -1.34
N ILE A 70 -2.86 5.28 -1.07
CA ILE A 70 -2.56 6.57 -1.70
C ILE A 70 -1.20 7.10 -1.22
N LEU A 71 -0.94 7.11 0.09
CA LEU A 71 0.34 7.58 0.65
C LEU A 71 1.53 6.70 0.22
N LEU A 72 1.27 5.43 -0.11
CA LEU A 72 2.29 4.50 -0.58
C LEU A 72 2.71 4.73 -2.02
N LEU A 73 2.03 5.56 -2.83
CA LEU A 73 2.40 5.82 -4.23
C LEU A 73 3.07 7.19 -4.36
#